data_AF-A0A7L6N4M1-F1
#
_entry.id   AF-A0A7L6N4M1-F1
#
_cell.length_a   1.000
_cell.length_b   1.000
_cell.length_c   1.000
_cell.angle_alpha   90.00
_cell.angle_beta   90.00
_cell.angle_gamma   90.00
#
_symmetry.space_group_name_H-M   'P 1'
#
loop_
_entity.id
_entity.type
_entity.pdbx_description
1 polymer ?
#
loop_
_entity_poly.entity_id
_entity_poly.type
_entity_poly.pdbx_seq_one_letter_code
_entity_poly.pdbx_strand_id
1 'polypeptide(L)'
;MKKPKELHRFYKSKDWKLAREIKIFDANGRCERCGALGEEVHHKKSLTLNNIGDTNISLKQNNLELLCKKCHNKEHKRFSNQQQFDKEGNLISR
;
A
#
# COMPACT_ATOMS: atom_id res chain seq x y z
N MET A 1 -9.75 -14.71 -10.58
CA MET A 1 -10.81 -13.69 -10.70
C MET A 1 -10.25 -12.47 -11.43
N LYS A 2 -10.95 -11.92 -12.43
CA LYS A 2 -10.50 -10.68 -13.11
C LYS A 2 -10.57 -9.52 -12.11
N LYS A 3 -9.49 -8.73 -11.99
CA LYS A 3 -9.52 -7.50 -11.19
C LYS A 3 -10.65 -6.58 -11.69
N PRO A 4 -11.43 -5.95 -10.80
CA PRO A 4 -12.46 -5.02 -11.22
C PRO A 4 -11.88 -3.91 -12.11
N LYS A 5 -12.51 -3.67 -13.26
CA LYS A 5 -12.03 -2.68 -14.25
C LYS A 5 -12.00 -1.26 -13.67
N GLU A 6 -12.94 -0.94 -12.79
CA GLU A 6 -13.09 0.39 -12.17
C GLU A 6 -11.91 0.72 -11.26
N LEU A 7 -11.54 -0.17 -10.34
CA LEU A 7 -10.35 0.01 -9.50
C LEU A 7 -9.08 0.17 -10.33
N HIS A 8 -8.93 -0.64 -11.37
CA HIS A 8 -7.78 -0.53 -12.26
C HIS A 8 -7.76 0.80 -13.04
N ARG A 9 -8.92 1.32 -13.46
CA ARG A 9 -9.02 2.65 -14.09
C ARG A 9 -8.70 3.77 -13.11
N PHE A 10 -9.18 3.68 -11.87
CA PHE A 10 -8.88 4.65 -10.82
C PHE A 10 -7.37 4.75 -10.57
N TYR A 11 -6.67 3.62 -10.37
CA TYR A 11 -5.22 3.65 -10.15
C TYR A 11 -4.42 4.14 -11.38
N LYS A 12 -5.06 4.27 -12.55
CA LYS A 12 -4.47 4.86 -13.76
C LYS A 12 -4.91 6.31 -13.99
N SER A 13 -5.87 6.83 -13.22
CA SER A 13 -6.41 8.16 -13.39
C SER A 13 -5.37 9.24 -13.07
N LYS A 14 -5.59 10.44 -13.61
CA LYS A 14 -4.74 11.60 -13.32
C LYS A 14 -4.89 12.01 -11.85
N ASP A 15 -6.11 11.98 -11.33
CA ASP A 15 -6.41 12.40 -9.96
C ASP A 15 -5.69 11.53 -8.92
N TRP A 16 -5.66 10.21 -9.12
CA TRP A 16 -4.90 9.33 -8.23
C TRP A 16 -3.39 9.61 -8.31
N LYS A 17 -2.85 9.79 -9.51
CA LYS A 17 -1.42 10.09 -9.69
C LYS A 17 -1.03 11.39 -8.97
N LEU A 18 -1.85 12.43 -9.10
CA LEU A 18 -1.65 13.70 -8.42
C LEU A 18 -1.74 13.54 -6.89
N ALA A 19 -2.79 12.88 -6.38
CA ALA A 19 -2.94 12.65 -4.94
C ALA A 19 -1.77 11.83 -4.37
N ARG A 20 -1.27 10.85 -5.13
CA ARG A 20 -0.08 10.05 -4.79
C ARG A 20 1.19 10.91 -4.74
N GLU A 21 1.42 11.77 -5.72
CA GLU A 21 2.59 12.66 -5.75
C GLU A 21 2.59 13.66 -4.60
N ILE A 22 1.43 14.26 -4.31
CA ILE A 22 1.26 15.16 -3.15
C ILE A 22 1.65 14.44 -1.85
N LYS A 23 1.15 13.22 -1.63
CA LYS A 23 1.49 12.44 -0.43
C LYS A 23 2.97 12.11 -0.35
N ILE A 24 3.60 11.75 -1.47
CA ILE A 24 5.04 11.45 -1.50
C ILE A 24 5.87 12.69 -1.15
N PHE A 25 5.49 13.85 -1.69
CA PHE A 25 6.16 15.11 -1.42
C PHE A 25 5.99 15.55 0.04
N ASP A 26 4.77 15.50 0.56
CA ASP A 26 4.43 15.80 1.96
C ASP A 26 5.22 14.93 2.95
N ALA A 27 5.39 13.64 2.64
CA ALA A 27 6.18 12.71 3.43
C ALA A 27 7.71 12.82 3.20
N ASN A 28 8.17 13.78 2.39
CA ASN A 28 9.58 13.93 1.97
C ASN A 28 10.20 12.64 1.42
N GLY A 29 9.40 11.82 0.71
CA GLY A 29 9.82 10.51 0.19
C GLY A 29 10.11 9.45 1.25
N ARG A 30 9.75 9.69 2.51
CA ARG A 30 10.01 8.79 3.63
C ARG A 30 8.74 8.06 4.08
N CYS A 31 8.92 6.84 4.55
CA CYS A 31 7.89 6.06 5.20
C CYS A 31 7.38 6.80 6.44
N GLU A 32 6.10 7.11 6.48
CA GLU A 32 5.48 7.87 7.58
C GLU A 32 5.47 7.11 8.92
N ARG A 33 5.72 5.78 8.90
CA ARG A 33 5.77 4.96 10.12
C ARG A 33 7.16 4.76 10.70
N CYS A 34 8.20 4.69 9.86
CA CYS A 34 9.54 4.32 10.31
C CYS A 34 10.67 5.22 9.79
N GLY A 35 10.38 6.21 8.96
CA GLY A 35 11.36 7.17 8.43
C GLY A 35 12.32 6.63 7.35
N ALA A 36 12.27 5.34 7.03
CA ALA A 36 12.98 4.73 5.91
C ALA A 36 12.49 5.28 4.55
N LEU A 37 13.10 4.89 3.44
CA LEU A 37 12.59 5.27 2.11
C LEU A 37 11.19 4.69 1.89
N GLY A 38 10.27 5.55 1.43
CA GLY A 38 8.92 5.16 1.06
C GLY A 38 8.87 4.57 -0.34
N GLU A 39 8.04 3.54 -0.53
CA GLU A 39 7.93 2.81 -1.81
C GLU A 39 6.51 2.88 -2.38
N GLU A 40 5.50 2.77 -1.51
CA GLU A 40 4.10 2.63 -1.91
C GLU A 40 3.21 3.56 -1.08
N VAL A 41 2.28 4.27 -1.74
CA VAL A 41 1.22 5.02 -1.05
C VAL A 41 0.06 4.08 -0.77
N HIS A 42 -0.28 3.97 0.50
CA HIS A 42 -1.28 3.07 1.05
C HIS A 42 -2.54 3.84 1.48
N HIS A 43 -3.72 3.26 1.22
CA HIS A 43 -5.00 3.75 1.74
C HIS A 43 -5.29 3.18 3.13
N LYS A 44 -5.34 4.03 4.17
CA LYS A 44 -5.66 3.63 5.55
C LYS A 44 -7.05 2.98 5.64
N LYS A 45 -8.06 3.65 5.07
CA LYS A 45 -9.36 3.05 4.77
C LYS A 45 -9.32 2.47 3.36
N SER A 46 -9.35 1.14 3.30
CA SER A 46 -9.29 0.37 2.05
C SER A 46 -10.30 0.85 1.00
N LEU A 47 -9.80 0.99 -0.22
CA LEU A 47 -10.61 1.32 -1.39
C LEU A 47 -11.38 0.08 -1.87
N THR A 48 -12.66 0.26 -2.14
CA THR A 48 -13.60 -0.77 -2.62
C THR A 48 -14.41 -0.20 -3.78
N LEU A 49 -15.14 -1.04 -4.51
CA LEU A 49 -16.00 -0.56 -5.60
C LEU A 49 -17.11 0.38 -5.10
N ASN A 50 -17.55 0.20 -3.85
CA ASN A 50 -18.63 0.98 -3.27
C ASN A 50 -18.17 2.38 -2.82
N ASN A 51 -16.87 2.57 -2.56
CA ASN A 51 -16.34 3.84 -2.02
C ASN A 51 -15.36 4.56 -2.96
N ILE A 52 -15.08 4.02 -4.15
CA ILE A 52 -14.11 4.57 -5.10
C ILE A 52 -14.47 5.98 -5.60
N GLY A 53 -15.77 6.27 -5.72
CA GLY A 53 -16.29 7.57 -6.13
C GLY A 53 -16.29 8.63 -5.01
N ASP A 54 -16.11 8.24 -3.75
CA ASP A 54 -16.04 9.18 -2.63
C ASP A 54 -14.62 9.73 -2.50
N THR A 55 -14.41 10.97 -2.94
CA THR A 55 -13.11 11.64 -2.90
C THR A 55 -12.57 11.83 -1.48
N ASN A 56 -13.44 11.82 -0.45
CA ASN A 56 -12.99 11.86 0.95
C ASN A 56 -12.28 10.57 1.38
N ILE A 57 -12.47 9.47 0.64
CA ILE A 57 -11.82 8.19 0.88
C ILE A 57 -10.74 7.95 -0.18
N SER A 58 -11.06 8.18 -1.45
CA SER A 58 -10.20 7.77 -2.56
C SER A 58 -8.98 8.67 -2.75
N LEU A 59 -9.11 9.98 -2.49
CA LEU A 59 -8.08 10.99 -2.80
C LEU A 59 -7.63 11.84 -1.61
N LYS A 60 -8.38 11.85 -0.50
CA LYS A 60 -8.09 12.70 0.65
C LYS A 60 -6.78 12.31 1.32
N GLN A 61 -5.88 13.28 1.45
CA GLN A 61 -4.51 13.06 1.94
C GLN A 61 -4.43 12.46 3.34
N ASN A 62 -5.43 12.72 4.20
CA ASN A 62 -5.48 12.13 5.54
C ASN A 62 -5.71 10.60 5.53
N ASN A 63 -6.31 10.07 4.47
CA ASN A 63 -6.55 8.65 4.26
C ASN A 63 -5.39 7.95 3.53
N LEU A 64 -4.38 8.70 3.11
CA LEU A 64 -3.19 8.17 2.45
C LEU A 64 -1.99 8.17 3.40
N GLU A 65 -1.08 7.23 3.17
CA GLU A 65 0.17 7.11 3.92
C GLU A 65 1.26 6.57 2.99
N LEU A 66 2.42 7.23 2.91
CA LEU A 66 3.58 6.69 2.22
C LEU A 66 4.28 5.66 3.13
N LEU A 67 4.42 4.42 2.65
CA LEU A 67 5.00 3.31 3.40
C LEU A 67 6.17 2.67 2.65
N CYS A 68 7.15 2.18 3.41
CA CYS A 68 8.11 1.19 2.89
C CYS A 68 7.44 -0.19 2.79
N LYS A 69 8.00 -1.09 1.98
CA LYS A 69 7.45 -2.44 1.75
C LYS A 69 7.27 -3.24 3.04
N LYS A 70 8.19 -3.10 4.00
CA LYS A 70 8.10 -3.77 5.32
C LYS A 70 6.88 -3.30 6.12
N CYS A 71 6.66 -1.99 6.21
CA CYS A 71 5.52 -1.41 6.92
C CYS A 71 4.20 -1.73 6.20
N HIS A 72 4.18 -1.65 4.87
CA HIS A 72 3.00 -1.99 4.07
C HIS A 72 2.59 -3.46 4.22
N ASN A 73 3.56 -4.38 4.18
CA ASN A 73 3.29 -5.81 4.40
C ASN A 73 2.80 -6.09 5.83
N LYS A 74 3.38 -5.42 6.83
CA LYS A 74 2.94 -5.55 8.23
C LYS A 74 1.48 -5.11 8.39
N GLU A 75 1.08 -4.00 7.77
CA GLU A 75 -0.31 -3.52 7.76
C GLU A 75 -1.26 -4.57 7.18
N HIS A 76 -0.91 -5.14 6.03
CA HIS A 76 -1.71 -6.19 5.41
C HIS A 76 -1.54 -7.57 6.04
N LYS A 77 -0.78 -7.70 7.13
CA LYS A 77 -0.41 -8.98 7.77
C LYS A 77 0.13 -10.01 6.76
N ARG A 78 0.80 -9.53 5.72
CA ARG A 78 1.40 -10.36 4.67
C ARG A 78 2.79 -10.82 5.10
N PHE A 79 3.15 -12.03 4.70
CA PHE A 79 4.49 -12.60 4.89
C PHE A 79 4.94 -12.67 6.38
N SER A 80 4.00 -12.81 7.31
CA SER A 80 4.29 -13.01 8.74
C SER A 80 4.95 -14.37 9.01
N ASN A 81 4.78 -15.32 8.10
CA ASN A 81 5.42 -16.62 8.17
C ASN A 81 6.79 -16.49 7.53
N GLN A 82 7.81 -16.16 8.33
CA GLN A 82 9.18 -16.37 7.91
C GLN A 82 9.34 -17.86 7.62
N GLN A 83 9.50 -18.20 6.35
CA GLN A 83 9.94 -19.52 5.94
C GLN A 83 11.34 -19.72 6.51
N GLN A 84 11.49 -20.71 7.39
CA GLN A 84 12.78 -21.09 7.92
C GLN A 84 13.30 -22.28 7.12
N PHE A 85 14.62 -22.34 6.98
CA PHE A 85 15.29 -23.46 6.35
C PHE A 85 16.19 -24.13 7.39
N ASP A 86 16.28 -25.45 7.37
CA ASP A 86 17.23 -26.17 8.21
C ASP A 86 18.67 -26.01 7.68
N LYS A 87 19.64 -26.59 8.39
CA LYS A 87 21.05 -26.57 8.02
C LYS A 87 21.37 -27.27 6.68
N GLU A 88 20.44 -28.06 6.16
CA GLU A 88 20.53 -28.80 4.89
C GLU A 88 19.78 -28.07 3.77
N GLY A 89 19.17 -26.92 4.06
CA GLY A 89 18.45 -26.10 3.10
C GLY A 89 17.01 -26.56 2.85
N ASN A 90 16.46 -27.46 3.67
CA ASN A 90 15.06 -27.88 3.55
C ASN A 90 14.14 -26.85 4.19
N LEU A 91 12.99 -26.60 3.55
CA LEU A 91 11.95 -25.72 4.09
C LEU A 91 11.33 -26.37 5.35
N ILE A 92 11.42 -25.67 6.47
CA ILE A 92 10.78 -26.08 7.73
C ILE A 92 9.30 -25.67 7.64
N SER A 93 8.44 -26.63 7.31
CA SER A 93 6.99 -26.46 7.45
C SER A 93 6.62 -26.47 8.92
N ARG A 94 5.75 -25.53 9.33
CA ARG A 94 4.97 -25.68 10.57
C ARG A 94 3.82 -26.66 10.36
#